data_AF-A0A933HTL6-F1
#
_entry.id   AF-A0A933HTL6-F1
#
_cell.length_a   1.000
_cell.length_b   1.000
_cell.length_c   1.000
_cell.angle_alpha   90.00
_cell.angle_beta   90.00
_cell.angle_gamma   90.00
#
_symmetry.space_group_name_H-M   'P 1'
#
loop_
_entity.id
_entity.type
_entity.pdbx_description
1 polymer ?
#
loop_
_entity_poly.entity_id
_entity_poly.type
_entity_poly.pdbx_seq_one_letter_code
_entity_poly.pdbx_strand_id
1 'polypeptide(L)'
;MNAHLDTRTLNLYLDDALDAALRADADAHLAECAACRAELEQLREVFAVFETWRNEPIPRDVSVAVMARVRGRPAPFLRAQWGIVALAVQAALAALLIAWGMPLVLRSVTGLPIPALGAPAFDWSGLQFAMPFEVNIALPLPAVSSWVWALVLLGAGIFWLVGNRLVLYTLQRKTEASQ
;
A
#
# COMPACT_ATOMS: atom_id res chain seq x y z
N MET A 1 -9.97 15.62 -47.54
CA MET A 1 -9.04 16.34 -46.64
C MET A 1 -8.47 15.26 -45.73
N ASN A 2 -7.41 14.61 -46.19
CA ASN A 2 -6.91 13.38 -45.58
C ASN A 2 -6.12 13.78 -44.33
N ALA A 3 -6.60 13.39 -43.15
CA ALA A 3 -5.86 13.58 -41.92
C ALA A 3 -4.56 12.79 -42.01
N HIS A 4 -3.42 13.48 -41.90
CA HIS A 4 -2.11 12.85 -41.83
C HIS A 4 -1.91 12.15 -40.49
N LEU A 5 -1.01 11.17 -40.43
CA LEU A 5 -0.55 10.63 -39.16
C LEU A 5 0.14 11.74 -38.36
N ASP A 6 -0.09 11.77 -37.06
CA ASP A 6 0.62 12.68 -36.19
C ASP A 6 2.08 12.20 -35.97
N THR A 7 2.95 13.15 -35.63
CA THR A 7 4.38 12.90 -35.45
C THR A 7 4.67 11.85 -34.37
N ARG A 8 3.86 11.76 -33.30
CA ARG A 8 4.06 10.76 -32.25
C ARG A 8 3.80 9.36 -32.79
N THR A 9 2.73 9.17 -33.56
CA THR A 9 2.43 7.88 -34.20
C THR A 9 3.54 7.46 -35.18
N LEU A 10 4.09 8.39 -35.96
CA LEU A 10 5.23 8.11 -36.86
C LEU A 10 6.50 7.69 -36.09
N ASN A 11 6.83 8.35 -34.99
CA ASN A 11 7.98 7.98 -34.16
C ASN A 11 7.77 6.60 -33.50
N LEU A 12 6.59 6.34 -32.94
CA LEU A 12 6.27 5.03 -32.35
C LEU A 12 6.29 3.91 -33.40
N TYR A 13 5.92 4.21 -34.64
CA TYR A 13 6.03 3.27 -35.75
C TYR A 13 7.49 2.92 -36.06
N LEU A 14 8.39 3.92 -36.06
CA LEU A 14 9.84 3.73 -36.25
C LEU A 14 10.48 2.92 -35.13
N ASP A 15 10.08 3.18 -33.88
CA ASP A 15 10.62 2.53 -32.69
C ASP A 15 10.05 1.10 -32.45
N ASP A 16 9.25 0.57 -33.37
CA ASP A 16 8.55 -0.73 -33.22
C ASP A 16 7.62 -0.78 -31.97
N ALA A 17 7.13 0.39 -31.53
CA ALA A 17 6.47 0.59 -30.24
C ALA A 17 4.94 0.76 -30.32
N LEU A 18 4.36 0.67 -31.52
CA LEU A 18 2.90 0.63 -31.71
C LEU A 18 2.36 -0.76 -31.38
N ASP A 19 1.13 -0.82 -30.84
CA ASP A 19 0.39 -2.07 -30.78
C ASP A 19 0.02 -2.57 -32.19
N ALA A 20 -0.36 -3.85 -32.29
CA ALA A 20 -0.60 -4.50 -33.57
C ALA A 20 -1.75 -3.87 -34.37
N ALA A 21 -2.77 -3.32 -33.71
CA ALA A 21 -3.92 -2.72 -34.38
C ALA A 21 -3.54 -1.36 -34.97
N LEU A 22 -2.93 -0.50 -34.15
CA LEU A 22 -2.44 0.82 -34.58
C LEU A 22 -1.36 0.71 -35.65
N ARG A 23 -0.52 -0.33 -35.60
CA ARG A 23 0.46 -0.56 -36.65
C ARG A 23 -0.19 -0.89 -38.00
N ALA A 24 -1.21 -1.77 -38.00
CA ALA A 24 -1.93 -2.11 -39.23
C ALA A 24 -2.64 -0.90 -39.85
N ASP A 25 -3.23 -0.04 -39.01
CA ASP A 25 -3.85 1.21 -39.46
C ASP A 25 -2.80 2.19 -40.04
N ALA A 26 -1.64 2.31 -39.39
CA ALA A 26 -0.53 3.12 -39.87
C ALA A 26 0.03 2.59 -41.20
N ASP A 27 0.18 1.27 -41.35
CA ASP A 27 0.63 0.61 -42.58
C ASP A 27 -0.35 0.89 -43.75
N ALA A 28 -1.65 0.76 -43.51
CA ALA A 28 -2.68 1.10 -44.49
C ALA A 28 -2.60 2.59 -44.91
N HIS A 29 -2.41 3.49 -43.94
CA HIS A 29 -2.26 4.92 -44.23
C HIS A 29 -0.98 5.22 -45.03
N LEU A 30 0.15 4.59 -44.68
CA LEU A 30 1.42 4.76 -45.38
C LEU A 30 1.39 4.17 -46.80
N ALA A 31 0.52 3.19 -47.08
CA ALA A 31 0.29 2.69 -48.44
C ALA A 31 -0.36 3.75 -49.34
N GLU A 32 -1.23 4.59 -48.78
CA GLU A 32 -2.03 5.56 -49.55
C GLU A 32 -1.47 6.99 -49.53
N CYS A 33 -0.75 7.39 -48.47
CA CYS A 33 -0.34 8.77 -48.24
C CYS A 33 1.15 9.01 -48.53
N ALA A 34 1.44 9.64 -49.68
CA ALA A 34 2.81 9.98 -50.07
C ALA A 34 3.51 10.98 -49.13
N ALA A 35 2.76 11.91 -48.52
CA ALA A 35 3.32 12.89 -47.59
C ALA A 35 3.84 12.23 -46.30
N CYS A 36 3.04 11.34 -45.70
CA CYS A 36 3.45 10.61 -44.49
C CYS A 36 4.63 9.67 -44.77
N ARG A 37 4.72 9.08 -45.97
CA ARG A 37 5.92 8.32 -46.40
C ARG A 37 7.17 9.19 -46.51
N ALA A 38 7.05 10.39 -47.07
CA ALA A 38 8.17 11.32 -47.19
C ALA A 38 8.67 11.77 -45.81
N GLU A 39 7.76 12.04 -44.87
CA GLU A 39 8.12 12.38 -43.48
C GLU A 39 8.78 11.20 -42.75
N LEU A 40 8.25 9.99 -42.92
CA LEU A 40 8.84 8.78 -42.36
C LEU A 40 10.27 8.54 -42.87
N GLU A 41 10.52 8.78 -44.16
CA GLU A 41 11.85 8.61 -44.75
C GLU A 41 12.84 9.66 -44.23
N GLN A 42 12.43 10.92 -44.07
CA GLN A 42 13.25 11.94 -43.41
C GLN A 42 13.65 11.55 -41.99
N LEU A 43 12.71 10.97 -41.23
CA LEU A 43 13.01 10.48 -39.88
C LEU A 43 13.99 9.29 -39.93
N ARG A 44 13.85 8.37 -40.87
CA ARG A 44 14.79 7.25 -41.06
C ARG A 44 16.20 7.71 -41.39
N GLU A 45 16.35 8.73 -42.23
CA GLU A 45 17.66 9.33 -42.53
C GLU A 45 18.36 9.84 -41.26
N VAL A 46 17.60 10.47 -40.35
CA VAL A 46 18.12 10.93 -39.06
C VAL A 46 18.56 9.74 -38.19
N PHE A 47 17.77 8.68 -38.10
CA PHE A 47 18.13 7.47 -37.35
C PHE A 47 19.35 6.73 -37.92
N ALA A 48 19.48 6.68 -39.25
CA ALA A 48 20.64 6.09 -39.91
C ALA A 48 21.95 6.79 -39.50
N VAL A 49 21.93 8.11 -39.28
CA VAL A 49 23.11 8.83 -38.75
C VAL A 49 23.47 8.33 -37.35
N PHE A 50 22.50 8.11 -36.48
CA PHE A 50 22.75 7.58 -35.13
C PHE A 50 23.27 6.14 -35.16
N GLU A 51 22.83 5.29 -36.10
CA GLU A 51 23.37 3.94 -36.24
C GLU A 51 24.86 3.92 -36.60
N THR A 52 25.36 4.96 -37.29
CA THR A 52 26.80 5.10 -37.58
C THR A 52 27.63 5.50 -36.36
N TRP A 53 27.00 5.94 -35.27
CA TRP A 53 27.73 6.30 -34.06
C TRP A 53 28.26 5.04 -33.39
N ARG A 54 29.55 5.06 -33.05
CA ARG A 54 30.15 4.00 -32.25
C ARG A 54 29.56 4.05 -30.85
N ASN A 55 29.10 2.90 -30.37
CA ASN A 55 28.91 2.68 -28.94
C ASN A 55 30.29 2.78 -28.27
N GLU A 56 30.60 3.97 -27.77
CA GLU A 56 31.81 4.20 -26.99
C GLU A 56 31.75 3.32 -25.73
N PRO A 57 32.77 2.51 -25.45
CA PRO A 57 32.80 1.71 -24.23
C PRO A 57 32.71 2.64 -23.02
N ILE A 58 31.80 2.31 -22.10
CA ILE A 58 31.63 3.09 -20.87
C ILE A 58 32.99 3.08 -20.13
N PRO A 59 33.64 4.24 -19.90
CA PRO A 59 35.03 4.31 -19.46
C PRO A 59 35.26 3.79 -18.03
N ARG A 60 34.19 3.56 -17.27
CA ARG A 60 34.23 2.98 -15.93
C ARG A 60 33.09 2.01 -15.74
N ASP A 61 33.36 0.88 -15.09
CA ASP A 61 32.31 -0.03 -14.66
C ASP A 61 31.48 0.62 -13.54
N VAL A 62 30.35 1.20 -13.92
CA VAL A 62 29.36 1.79 -13.02
C VAL A 62 28.48 0.73 -12.36
N SER A 63 28.49 -0.51 -12.86
CA SER A 63 27.62 -1.60 -12.40
C SER A 63 27.87 -1.89 -10.93
N VAL A 64 29.14 -1.92 -10.51
CA VAL A 64 29.51 -2.15 -9.11
C VAL A 64 28.98 -1.06 -8.19
N ALA A 65 29.17 0.21 -8.56
CA ALA A 65 28.70 1.35 -7.77
C ALA A 65 27.17 1.40 -7.68
N VAL A 66 26.47 1.14 -8.79
CA VAL A 66 25.01 1.08 -8.85
C VAL A 66 24.49 -0.10 -8.03
N MET A 67 25.06 -1.29 -8.18
CA MET A 67 24.63 -2.48 -7.44
C MET A 67 24.89 -2.36 -5.94
N ALA A 68 25.98 -1.72 -5.54
CA ALA A 68 26.25 -1.39 -4.13
C ALA A 68 25.20 -0.42 -3.58
N ARG A 69 24.84 0.62 -4.36
CA ARG A 69 23.79 1.59 -4.00
C ARG A 69 22.41 0.95 -3.88
N VAL A 70 22.08 0.03 -4.79
CA VAL A 70 20.80 -0.70 -4.80
C VAL A 70 20.72 -1.67 -3.64
N ARG A 71 21.78 -2.45 -3.36
CA ARG A 71 21.84 -3.35 -2.20
C ARG A 71 21.77 -2.63 -0.85
N GLY A 72 22.33 -1.42 -0.77
CA GLY A 72 22.28 -0.60 0.44
C GLY A 72 20.91 0.02 0.74
N ARG A 73 19.92 -0.08 -0.18
CA ARG A 73 18.57 0.42 0.10
C ARG A 73 17.88 -0.55 1.08
N PRO A 74 17.44 -0.07 2.26
CA PRO A 74 16.74 -0.91 3.21
C PRO A 74 15.48 -1.43 2.54
N ALA A 75 15.38 -2.76 2.49
CA ALA A 75 14.31 -3.37 1.74
C ALA A 75 12.95 -3.05 2.38
N PRO A 76 11.93 -2.75 1.55
CA PRO A 76 10.66 -2.20 2.02
C PRO A 76 9.88 -3.15 2.94
N PHE A 77 10.18 -4.45 2.90
CA PHE A 77 9.52 -5.48 3.68
C PHE A 77 9.66 -5.27 5.19
N LEU A 78 10.83 -4.80 5.67
CA LEU A 78 11.05 -4.63 7.10
C LEU A 78 10.20 -3.51 7.72
N ARG A 79 9.80 -2.50 6.95
CA ARG A 79 8.89 -1.44 7.42
C ARG A 79 7.42 -1.82 7.25
N ALA A 80 7.10 -2.61 6.22
CA ALA A 80 5.74 -3.11 5.99
C ALA A 80 5.28 -4.05 7.12
N GLN A 81 6.16 -4.91 7.64
CA GLN A 81 5.83 -5.79 8.76
C GLN A 81 5.48 -5.02 10.05
N TRP A 82 6.15 -3.89 10.35
CA TRP A 82 5.79 -3.07 11.51
C TRP A 82 4.43 -2.39 11.32
N GLY A 83 4.09 -2.00 10.09
CA GLY A 83 2.75 -1.50 9.76
C GLY A 83 1.66 -2.55 9.96
N ILE A 84 1.91 -3.79 9.52
CA ILE A 84 1.00 -4.93 9.72
C ILE A 84 0.83 -5.26 11.21
N VAL A 85 1.93 -5.30 11.97
CA VAL A 85 1.89 -5.53 13.43
C VAL A 85 1.14 -4.41 14.14
N ALA A 86 1.38 -3.14 13.78
CA ALA A 86 0.66 -2.00 14.35
C ALA A 86 -0.85 -2.08 14.06
N LEU A 87 -1.25 -2.41 12.83
CA LEU A 87 -2.64 -2.61 12.45
C LEU A 87 -3.28 -3.80 13.18
N ALA A 88 -2.56 -4.92 13.32
CA ALA A 88 -3.04 -6.09 14.04
C ALA A 88 -3.26 -5.79 15.53
N VAL A 89 -2.32 -5.07 16.16
CA VAL A 89 -2.45 -4.62 17.55
C VAL A 89 -3.63 -3.66 17.71
N GLN A 90 -3.82 -2.71 16.79
CA GLN A 90 -4.96 -1.79 16.82
C GLN A 90 -6.30 -2.51 16.67
N ALA A 91 -6.39 -3.47 15.74
CA ALA A 91 -7.60 -4.26 15.54
C ALA A 91 -7.94 -5.11 16.78
N ALA A 92 -6.93 -5.74 17.39
CA ALA A 92 -7.10 -6.50 18.63
C ALA A 92 -7.56 -5.60 19.79
N LEU A 93 -6.97 -4.42 19.95
CA LEU A 93 -7.35 -3.48 21.00
C LEU A 93 -8.79 -2.96 20.82
N ALA A 94 -9.18 -2.65 19.58
CA ALA A 94 -10.55 -2.22 19.26
C ALA A 94 -11.56 -3.33 19.54
N ALA A 95 -11.25 -4.58 19.16
CA ALA A 95 -12.10 -5.73 19.45
C ALA A 95 -12.27 -5.94 20.97
N LEU A 96 -11.20 -5.82 21.75
CA LEU A 96 -11.26 -5.90 23.21
C LEU A 96 -12.13 -4.79 23.81
N LEU A 97 -11.94 -3.54 23.36
CA LEU A 97 -12.74 -2.40 23.81
C LEU A 97 -14.23 -2.55 23.47
N ILE A 98 -14.56 -3.09 22.30
CA ILE A 98 -15.96 -3.36 21.91
C ILE A 98 -16.51 -4.49 22.77
N ALA A 99 -15.82 -5.63 22.86
CA ALA A 99 -16.30 -6.80 23.60
C ALA A 99 -16.51 -6.51 25.09
N TRP A 100 -15.67 -5.66 25.70
CA TRP A 100 -15.73 -5.37 27.14
C TRP A 100 -16.45 -4.05 27.47
N GLY A 101 -16.35 -3.03 26.62
CA GLY A 101 -16.95 -1.71 26.85
C GLY A 101 -18.39 -1.59 26.39
N MET A 102 -18.77 -2.28 25.30
CA MET A 102 -20.12 -2.18 24.73
C MET A 102 -21.23 -2.66 25.69
N PRO A 103 -21.06 -3.76 26.48
CA PRO A 103 -22.04 -4.15 27.48
C PRO A 103 -22.25 -3.09 28.59
N LEU A 104 -21.19 -2.38 28.96
CA LEU A 104 -21.24 -1.30 29.96
C LEU A 104 -22.05 -0.10 29.44
N VAL A 105 -21.80 0.29 28.19
CA VAL A 105 -22.50 1.40 27.53
C VAL A 105 -23.98 1.06 27.33
N LEU A 106 -24.29 -0.13 26.82
CA LEU A 106 -25.69 -0.57 26.64
C LEU A 106 -26.44 -0.59 27.98
N ARG A 107 -25.82 -1.06 29.07
CA ARG A 107 -26.42 -1.01 30.42
C ARG A 107 -26.73 0.42 30.87
N SER A 108 -25.80 1.36 30.63
CA SER A 108 -25.97 2.76 31.01
C SER A 108 -27.07 3.49 30.24
N VAL A 109 -27.29 3.14 28.97
CA VAL A 109 -28.28 3.81 28.10
C VAL A 109 -29.67 3.19 28.22
N THR A 110 -29.76 1.87 28.34
CA THR A 110 -31.06 1.16 28.30
C THR A 110 -31.67 0.90 29.69
N GLY A 111 -30.87 0.99 30.77
CA GLY A 111 -31.31 0.72 32.14
C GLY A 111 -31.72 -0.73 32.42
N LEU A 112 -31.76 -1.59 31.40
CA LEU A 112 -32.08 -3.00 31.51
C LEU A 112 -30.86 -3.76 32.04
N PRO A 113 -31.01 -4.69 33.00
CA PRO A 113 -29.98 -5.65 33.34
C PRO A 113 -29.85 -6.60 32.15
N ILE A 114 -28.99 -6.26 31.20
CA ILE A 114 -28.63 -7.18 30.12
C ILE A 114 -27.91 -8.32 30.85
N PRO A 115 -28.47 -9.55 30.93
CA PRO A 115 -27.66 -10.67 31.37
C PRO A 115 -26.48 -10.65 30.42
N ALA A 116 -25.26 -10.55 30.95
CA ALA A 116 -24.07 -10.51 30.14
C ALA A 116 -24.27 -11.54 29.03
N LEU A 117 -24.41 -11.11 27.78
CA LEU A 117 -24.16 -11.98 26.63
C LEU A 117 -22.73 -12.42 26.93
N GLY A 118 -22.60 -13.61 27.55
CA GLY A 118 -21.60 -13.86 28.57
C GLY A 118 -20.30 -13.20 28.19
N ALA A 119 -19.81 -12.25 29.00
CA ALA A 119 -18.46 -11.71 28.83
C ALA A 119 -17.60 -12.92 28.48
N PRO A 120 -16.99 -13.00 27.28
CA PRO A 120 -16.61 -14.26 26.66
C PRO A 120 -15.94 -15.11 27.72
N ALA A 121 -16.70 -16.05 28.26
CA ALA A 121 -16.25 -16.85 29.37
C ALA A 121 -15.36 -17.85 28.66
N PHE A 122 -14.09 -17.49 28.55
CA PHE A 122 -13.10 -18.40 28.04
C PHE A 122 -13.10 -19.54 29.04
N ASP A 123 -13.74 -20.64 28.64
CA ASP A 123 -13.93 -21.77 29.52
C ASP A 123 -12.59 -22.51 29.64
N TRP A 124 -11.82 -22.09 30.64
CA TRP A 124 -10.55 -22.73 31.00
C TRP A 124 -10.73 -24.18 31.45
N SER A 125 -11.98 -24.64 31.66
CA SER A 125 -12.25 -26.03 32.01
C SER A 125 -11.90 -27.03 30.91
N GLY A 126 -11.63 -26.58 29.67
CA GLY A 126 -11.04 -27.40 28.61
C GLY A 126 -9.51 -27.56 28.72
N LEU A 127 -8.84 -26.70 29.51
CA LEU A 127 -7.40 -26.72 29.78
C LEU A 127 -7.15 -27.22 31.21
N GLN A 128 -7.68 -28.41 31.53
CA GLN A 128 -7.52 -29.03 32.84
C GLN A 128 -6.07 -29.49 33.02
N PHE A 129 -5.20 -28.59 33.44
CA PHE A 129 -4.00 -28.97 34.17
C PHE A 129 -4.46 -29.41 35.56
N ALA A 130 -4.18 -30.66 35.95
CA ALA A 130 -4.52 -31.21 37.25
C ALA A 130 -3.77 -30.45 38.36
N MET A 131 -4.29 -29.30 38.76
CA MET A 131 -3.79 -28.50 39.85
C MET A 131 -4.59 -28.87 41.10
N PRO A 132 -3.95 -29.14 42.25
CA PRO A 132 -4.62 -29.63 43.47
C PRO A 132 -5.46 -28.56 44.20
N PHE A 133 -5.74 -27.40 43.59
CA PHE A 133 -6.50 -26.32 44.22
C PHE A 133 -7.38 -25.56 43.21
N GLU A 134 -8.57 -25.17 43.64
CA GLU A 134 -9.53 -24.33 42.92
C GLU A 134 -9.03 -22.87 42.91
N VAL A 135 -8.66 -22.33 41.74
CA VAL A 135 -8.25 -20.92 41.61
C VAL A 135 -9.45 -20.06 41.25
N ASN A 136 -10.13 -19.52 42.25
CA ASN A 136 -11.21 -18.56 42.03
C ASN A 136 -10.63 -17.14 41.93
N ILE A 137 -10.25 -16.73 40.71
CA ILE A 137 -9.71 -15.39 40.46
C ILE A 137 -10.89 -14.41 40.30
N ALA A 138 -11.38 -13.89 41.42
CA ALA A 138 -12.18 -12.68 41.41
C ALA A 138 -11.21 -11.49 41.28
N LEU A 139 -11.08 -10.92 40.08
CA LEU A 139 -10.39 -9.63 39.89
C LEU A 139 -11.36 -8.51 40.29
N PRO A 140 -11.21 -7.86 41.46
CA PRO A 140 -11.99 -6.68 41.77
C PRO A 140 -11.54 -5.56 40.83
N LEU A 141 -12.30 -5.33 39.75
CA LEU A 141 -12.12 -4.13 38.96
C LEU A 141 -12.40 -2.94 39.90
N PRO A 142 -11.48 -1.98 40.05
CA PRO A 142 -11.77 -0.79 40.84
C PRO A 142 -13.03 -0.14 40.27
N ALA A 143 -13.92 0.34 41.14
CA ALA A 143 -15.07 1.14 40.75
C ALA A 143 -14.59 2.51 40.26
N VAL A 144 -13.96 2.53 39.08
CA VAL A 144 -13.53 3.75 38.40
C VAL A 144 -14.77 4.42 37.82
N SER A 145 -14.89 5.70 38.12
CA SER A 145 -15.98 6.56 37.65
C SER A 145 -16.05 6.60 36.12
N SER A 146 -17.26 6.77 35.58
CA SER A 146 -17.53 6.78 34.14
C SER A 146 -16.67 7.79 33.35
N TRP A 147 -16.29 8.91 33.96
CA TRP A 147 -15.39 9.90 33.35
C TRP A 147 -13.96 9.40 33.17
N VAL A 148 -13.46 8.49 34.03
CA VAL A 148 -12.14 7.87 33.87
C VAL A 148 -12.13 6.99 32.62
N TRP A 149 -13.20 6.21 32.42
CA TRP A 149 -13.39 5.44 31.19
C TRP A 149 -13.49 6.33 29.95
N ALA A 150 -14.18 7.47 30.03
CA ALA A 150 -14.25 8.43 28.93
C ALA A 150 -12.86 8.97 28.55
N LEU A 151 -12.01 9.29 29.53
CA LEU A 151 -10.64 9.74 29.28
C LEU A 151 -9.76 8.64 28.70
N VAL A 152 -9.90 7.39 29.17
CA VAL A 152 -9.15 6.24 28.62
C VAL A 152 -9.52 6.02 27.16
N LEU A 153 -10.81 6.04 26.82
CA LEU A 153 -11.28 5.86 25.44
C LEU A 153 -10.84 7.03 24.55
N LEU A 154 -10.92 8.26 25.04
CA LEU A 154 -10.48 9.45 24.32
C LEU A 154 -8.96 9.43 24.07
N GLY A 155 -8.17 9.07 25.07
CA GLY A 155 -6.72 8.91 24.94
C GLY A 155 -6.34 7.81 23.96
N ALA A 156 -7.01 6.66 24.02
CA ALA A 156 -6.83 5.56 23.07
C ALA A 156 -7.18 5.98 21.63
N GLY A 157 -8.28 6.73 21.44
CA GLY A 157 -8.69 7.25 20.15
C GLY A 157 -7.70 8.25 19.56
N ILE A 158 -7.18 9.18 20.36
CA ILE A 158 -6.15 10.13 19.94
C ILE A 158 -4.88 9.39 19.54
N PHE A 159 -4.42 8.45 20.37
CA PHE A 159 -3.24 7.65 20.07
C PHE A 159 -3.41 6.86 18.77
N TRP A 160 -4.60 6.29 18.55
CA TRP A 160 -4.95 5.59 17.31
C TRP A 160 -4.87 6.51 16.09
N LEU A 161 -5.49 7.70 16.15
CA LEU A 161 -5.49 8.67 15.05
C LEU A 161 -4.07 9.17 14.72
N VAL A 162 -3.28 9.50 15.73
CA VAL A 162 -1.89 9.98 15.55
C VAL A 162 -1.02 8.87 14.95
N GLY A 163 -1.12 7.65 15.48
CA GLY A 163 -0.41 6.50 14.95
C GLY A 163 -0.74 6.24 13.48
N ASN A 164 -2.03 6.24 13.13
CA ASN A 164 -2.48 5.98 11.77
C ASN A 164 -2.07 7.10 10.80
N ARG A 165 -2.15 8.37 11.24
CA ARG A 165 -1.69 9.52 10.46
C ARG A 165 -0.19 9.45 10.17
N LEU A 166 0.62 9.03 11.15
CA LEU A 166 2.06 8.86 10.98
C LEU A 166 2.37 7.79 9.92
N VAL A 167 1.69 6.65 9.98
CA VAL A 167 1.84 5.55 9.01
C VAL A 167 1.49 6.04 7.60
N LEU A 168 0.32 6.67 7.42
CA LEU A 168 -0.12 7.18 6.11
C LEU A 168 0.84 8.22 5.54
N TYR A 169 1.36 9.13 6.38
CA TYR A 169 2.34 10.13 5.96
C TYR A 169 3.64 9.48 5.44
N THR A 170 4.11 8.41 6.10
CA THR A 170 5.31 7.69 5.64
C THR A 170 5.10 6.93 4.34
N LEU A 171 3.86 6.51 4.04
CA LEU A 171 3.52 5.85 2.78
C LEU A 171 3.42 6.86 1.63
N GLN A 172 2.76 8.01 1.84
CA GLN A 172 2.62 9.05 0.81
C GLN A 172 3.96 9.62 0.33
N ARG A 173 4.89 9.88 1.27
CA ARG A 173 6.24 10.34 0.94
C ARG A 173 7.03 9.36 0.08
N LYS A 174 6.73 8.06 0.14
CA LYS A 174 7.39 7.04 -0.69
C LYS A 174 6.88 7.07 -2.13
N THR A 175 5.59 7.26 -2.32
CA THR A 175 4.98 7.37 -3.66
C THR A 175 5.54 8.58 -4.42
N GLU A 176 5.67 9.73 -3.76
CA GLU A 176 6.25 10.94 -4.36
C GLU A 176 7.73 10.78 -4.71
N ALA A 177 8.50 10.03 -3.92
CA ALA A 177 9.91 9.77 -4.19
C ALA A 177 10.17 8.69 -5.26
N SER A 178 9.10 8.04 -5.75
CA SER A 178 9.18 7.00 -6.80
C SER A 178 8.65 7.43 -8.16
N GLN A 179 8.05 8.62 -8.25
CA GLN A 179 7.69 9.30 -9.50
C GLN A 179 8.83 10.22 -9.94
#